data_AF-E2CJE2-F1
#
_entry.id   AF-E2CJE2-F1
#
_cell.length_a   1.000
_cell.length_b   1.000
_cell.length_c   1.000
_cell.angle_alpha   90.00
_cell.angle_beta   90.00
_cell.angle_gamma   90.00
#
_symmetry.space_group_name_H-M   'P 1'
#
loop_
_entity.id
_entity.type
_entity.pdbx_description
1 polymer ?
#
loop_
_entity_poly.entity_id
_entity_poly.type
_entity_poly.pdbx_seq_one_letter_code
_entity_poly.pdbx_strand_id
1 'polypeptide(L)'
;MIAFTYAAIAIFFIVAGLGGIMYLDHRFSLTVVGRNYAMKGRKIETDDPYVRSQYRKYYAMRVAYSLFLLVLLFWMVSHVG
;
A
#
# COMPACT_ATOMS: atom_id res chain seq x y z
N MET A 1 16.40 1.14 -26.71
CA MET A 1 16.87 1.55 -25.37
C MET A 1 15.71 2.13 -24.56
N ILE A 2 15.07 3.22 -25.01
CA ILE A 2 13.93 3.87 -24.33
C ILE A 2 12.73 2.95 -24.02
N ALA A 3 12.28 2.14 -24.98
CA ALA A 3 11.13 1.26 -24.77
C ALA A 3 11.41 0.19 -23.70
N PHE A 4 12.67 -0.27 -23.60
CA PHE A 4 13.09 -1.27 -22.62
C PHE A 4 13.12 -0.67 -21.20
N THR A 5 13.60 0.57 -21.05
CA THR A 5 13.57 1.28 -19.77
C THR A 5 12.14 1.51 -19.28
N TYR A 6 11.21 1.91 -20.15
CA TYR A 6 9.80 2.06 -19.74
C TYR A 6 9.14 0.72 -19.37
N ALA A 7 9.47 -0.37 -20.07
CA ALA A 7 8.99 -1.71 -19.72
C ALA A 7 9.50 -2.15 -18.33
N ALA A 8 10.78 -1.92 -18.02
CA ALA A 8 11.36 -2.21 -16.72
C ALA A 8 10.71 -1.38 -15.59
N ILE A 9 10.47 -0.09 -15.83
CA ILE A 9 9.77 0.80 -14.88
C ILE A 9 8.34 0.29 -14.63
N ALA A 10 7.61 -0.10 -15.68
CA ALA A 10 6.25 -0.63 -15.52
C ALA A 10 6.22 -1.88 -14.64
N ILE A 11 7.12 -2.84 -14.89
CA ILE A 11 7.21 -4.07 -14.07
C ILE A 11 7.54 -3.72 -12.62
N PHE A 12 8.49 -2.82 -12.39
CA PHE A 12 8.86 -2.38 -11.05
C PHE A 12 7.66 -1.79 -10.29
N PHE A 13 6.90 -0.89 -10.91
CA PHE A 13 5.74 -0.27 -10.26
C PHE A 13 4.58 -1.23 -10.01
N ILE A 14 4.37 -2.22 -10.87
CA ILE A 14 3.37 -3.26 -10.64
C ILE A 14 3.75 -4.09 -9.41
N VAL A 15 4.99 -4.56 -9.34
CA VAL A 15 5.48 -5.40 -8.23
C VAL A 15 5.52 -4.60 -6.92
N ALA A 16 6.04 -3.37 -6.95
CA ALA A 16 6.09 -2.49 -5.79
C ALA A 16 4.69 -2.09 -5.31
N GLY A 17 3.78 -1.73 -6.23
CA GLY A 17 2.42 -1.35 -5.91
C GLY A 17 1.63 -2.49 -5.25
N LEU A 18 1.58 -3.65 -5.90
CA LEU A 18 0.85 -4.81 -5.38
C LEU A 18 1.52 -5.37 -4.12
N GLY A 19 2.83 -5.57 -4.17
CA GLY A 19 3.60 -6.16 -3.07
C GLY A 19 3.62 -5.27 -1.82
N GLY A 20 3.80 -3.96 -1.98
CA GLY A 20 3.84 -3.02 -0.86
C GLY A 20 2.49 -2.88 -0.16
N ILE A 21 1.39 -2.87 -0.92
CA ILE A 21 0.04 -2.87 -0.32
C ILE A 21 -0.20 -4.19 0.40
N MET A 22 0.04 -5.35 -0.25
CA MET A 22 -0.11 -6.66 0.40
C MET A 22 0.72 -6.79 1.68
N TYR A 23 1.94 -6.25 1.69
CA TYR A 23 2.78 -6.24 2.89
C TYR A 23 2.16 -5.44 4.03
N LEU A 24 1.60 -4.25 3.74
CA LEU A 24 0.90 -3.43 4.72
C LEU A 24 -0.38 -4.12 5.24
N ASP A 25 -1.13 -4.79 4.36
CA ASP A 25 -2.30 -5.61 4.73
C ASP A 25 -1.91 -6.76 5.65
N HIS A 26 -0.83 -7.46 5.33
CA HIS A 26 -0.32 -8.56 6.11
C HIS A 26 0.14 -8.09 7.50
N ARG A 27 0.89 -6.98 7.57
CA ARG A 27 1.33 -6.39 8.85
C ARG A 27 0.15 -5.92 9.69
N PHE A 28 -0.87 -5.32 9.08
CA PHE A 28 -2.12 -4.98 9.77
C PHE A 28 -2.75 -6.23 10.37
N SER A 29 -2.95 -7.28 9.55
CA SER A 29 -3.53 -8.54 10.00
C SER A 29 -2.78 -9.11 11.20
N LEU A 30 -1.44 -9.18 11.15
CA LEU A 30 -0.59 -9.61 12.25
C LEU A 30 -0.80 -8.79 13.53
N THR A 31 -0.94 -7.47 13.43
CA THR A 31 -1.16 -6.60 14.61
C THR A 31 -2.54 -6.73 15.25
N VAL A 32 -3.53 -7.27 14.54
CA VAL A 32 -4.90 -7.46 15.04
C VAL A 32 -5.25 -8.93 15.24
N VAL A 33 -4.29 -9.86 15.11
CA VAL A 33 -4.47 -11.30 15.36
C VAL A 33 -5.07 -11.52 16.76
N GLY A 34 -6.11 -12.35 16.83
CA GLY A 34 -6.77 -12.74 18.08
C GLY A 34 -7.84 -11.77 18.57
N ARG A 35 -8.15 -10.70 17.81
CA ARG A 35 -9.23 -9.76 18.11
C ARG A 35 -10.42 -9.98 17.17
N ASN A 36 -11.64 -9.80 17.67
CA ASN A 36 -12.84 -9.89 16.84
C ASN A 36 -13.00 -8.61 16.02
N TYR A 37 -12.86 -8.73 14.70
CA TYR A 37 -13.14 -7.67 13.75
C TYR A 37 -13.85 -8.27 12.53
N ALA A 38 -14.91 -7.61 12.07
CA ALA A 38 -15.57 -7.95 10.83
C ALA A 38 -15.16 -6.95 9.75
N MET A 39 -14.64 -7.43 8.63
CA MET A 39 -14.45 -6.61 7.43
C MET A 39 -15.72 -6.63 6.59
N LYS A 40 -16.37 -5.48 6.46
CA LYS A 40 -17.52 -5.29 5.57
C LYS A 40 -17.11 -4.36 4.42
N GLY A 41 -16.52 -4.95 3.37
CA GLY A 41 -15.96 -4.21 2.25
C GLY A 41 -14.82 -3.29 2.68
N ARG A 42 -15.00 -1.97 2.52
CA ARG A 42 -14.01 -0.95 2.97
C ARG A 42 -14.21 -0.47 4.42
N LYS A 43 -15.22 -0.96 5.13
CA LYS A 43 -15.49 -0.57 6.53
C LYS A 43 -15.14 -1.73 7.46
N ILE A 44 -14.42 -1.40 8.54
CA ILE A 44 -14.22 -2.33 9.66
C ILE A 44 -15.35 -2.09 10.67
N GLU A 45 -16.17 -3.10 10.89
CA GLU A 45 -17.11 -3.17 12.00
C GLU A 45 -16.37 -3.83 13.17
N THR A 46 -15.97 -3.01 14.16
CA THR A 46 -15.33 -3.47 15.40
C THR A 46 -15.62 -2.45 16.50
N ASP A 47 -16.02 -2.94 17.66
CA ASP A 47 -16.22 -2.11 18.86
C ASP A 47 -14.90 -1.84 19.59
N ASP A 48 -13.82 -2.52 19.18
CA ASP A 48 -12.52 -2.45 19.82
C ASP A 48 -11.75 -1.17 19.41
N PRO A 49 -11.48 -0.23 20.35
CA PRO A 49 -10.84 1.05 20.02
C PRO A 49 -9.40 0.87 19.50
N TYR A 50 -8.73 -0.21 19.93
CA TYR A 50 -7.38 -0.57 19.46
C TYR A 50 -7.36 -0.90 17.96
N VAL A 51 -8.24 -1.80 17.50
CA VAL A 51 -8.33 -2.21 16.08
C VAL A 51 -8.66 -1.01 15.20
N ARG A 52 -9.56 -0.12 15.65
CA ARG A 52 -9.93 1.09 14.93
C ARG A 52 -8.79 2.10 14.81
N SER A 53 -7.93 2.20 15.82
CA SER A 53 -6.75 3.07 15.79
C SER A 53 -5.66 2.51 14.86
N GLN A 54 -5.42 1.20 14.90
CA GLN A 54 -4.47 0.52 14.03
C GLN A 54 -4.94 0.59 12.57
N TYR A 55 -6.21 0.37 12.29
CA TYR A 55 -6.76 0.48 10.95
C TYR A 55 -6.50 1.87 10.35
N ARG A 56 -6.73 2.95 11.11
CA ARG A 56 -6.42 4.32 10.66
C ARG A 56 -4.94 4.51 10.36
N LYS A 57 -4.05 3.98 11.20
CA LYS A 57 -2.58 4.04 10.98
C LYS A 57 -2.17 3.32 9.71
N TYR A 58 -2.60 2.07 9.53
CA TYR A 58 -2.26 1.28 8.34
C TYR A 58 -2.91 1.82 7.07
N TYR A 59 -4.14 2.37 7.16
CA TYR A 59 -4.76 3.07 6.05
C TYR A 59 -3.96 4.31 5.64
N ALA A 60 -3.53 5.13 6.61
CA ALA A 60 -2.66 6.28 6.36
C ALA A 60 -1.31 5.85 5.74
N MET A 61 -0.71 4.76 6.21
CA MET A 61 0.52 4.21 5.61
C MET A 61 0.30 3.74 4.17
N ARG A 62 -0.83 3.08 3.85
CA ARG A 62 -1.15 2.71 2.46
C ARG A 62 -1.26 3.94 1.57
N VAL A 63 -1.96 4.98 2.03
CA VAL A 63 -2.10 6.23 1.28
C VAL A 63 -0.75 6.91 1.06
N ALA A 64 0.07 6.99 2.10
CA ALA A 64 1.42 7.56 2.02
C ALA A 64 2.32 6.76 1.06
N TYR A 65 2.24 5.43 1.09
CA TYR A 65 3.00 4.55 0.19
C TYR A 65 2.58 4.74 -1.27
N SER A 66 1.28 4.82 -1.56
CA SER A 66 0.78 5.10 -2.91
C SER A 66 1.20 6.48 -3.41
N LEU A 67 1.19 7.50 -2.54
CA LEU A 67 1.70 8.84 -2.86
C LEU A 67 3.20 8.82 -3.16
N PHE A 68 3.97 8.10 -2.35
CA PHE A 68 5.41 7.93 -2.56
C PHE A 68 5.70 7.27 -3.92
N LEU A 69 4.98 6.19 -4.27
CA LEU A 69 5.12 5.55 -5.57
C LEU A 69 4.78 6.51 -6.72
N LEU A 70 3.74 7.35 -6.59
CA LEU A 70 3.42 8.37 -7.59
C LEU A 70 4.56 9.38 -7.79
N VAL A 71 5.13 9.89 -6.69
CA VAL A 71 6.26 10.83 -6.76
C VAL A 71 7.48 10.17 -7.39
N LEU A 72 7.78 8.92 -7.00
CA LEU A 72 8.89 8.16 -7.55
C LEU A 72 8.71 7.91 -9.06
N LEU A 73 7.48 7.66 -9.51
CA LEU A 73 7.17 7.46 -10.93
C LEU A 73 7.46 8.73 -11.71
N PHE A 74 6.95 9.88 -11.25
CA PHE A 74 7.23 11.18 -11.88
C PHE A 74 8.73 11.44 -11.95
N TRP A 75 9.44 11.22 -10.84
CA TRP A 75 10.89 11.44 -10.78
C TRP A 75 11.66 10.54 -11.75
N MET A 76 11.33 9.24 -11.82
CA MET A 76 11.94 8.31 -12.77
C MET A 76 11.66 8.71 -14.22
N VAL A 77 10.42 9.06 -14.55
CA VAL A 77 10.07 9.47 -15.92
C VAL A 77 10.80 10.75 -16.33
N SER A 78 10.99 11.70 -15.41
CA SER A 78 11.76 12.92 -15.66
C SER A 78 13.25 12.70 -15.91
N HIS A 79 13.84 11.60 -15.45
CA HIS A 79 15.27 11.27 -15.69
C HIS A 79 15.50 10.43 -16.93
N VAL A 80 14.45 9.81 -17.48
CA VAL A 80 14.51 8.99 -18.70
C VAL A 80 14.27 9.82 -19.97
N GLY A 81 13.89 11.10 -19.81
CA GLY A 81 13.72 12.09 -20.88
C GLY A 81 15.03 12.64 -21.42
#